data_AF-A0A970LGK8-F1
#
_entry.id   AF-A0A970LGK8-F1
#
_cell.length_a   1.000
_cell.length_b   1.000
_cell.length_c   1.000
_cell.angle_alpha   90.00
_cell.angle_beta   90.00
_cell.angle_gamma   90.00
#
_symmetry.space_group_name_H-M   'P 1'
#
loop_
_entity.id
_entity.type
_entity.pdbx_description
1 polymer ?
#
loop_
_entity_poly.entity_id
_entity_poly.type
_entity_poly.pdbx_seq_one_letter_code
_entity_poly.pdbx_strand_id
1 'polypeptide(L)'
;MRVKRYDSTQTFRDAVWEVLLENEVQNNLPIGFIKNERGLDTSDWLMAAVLDDDGGVLLTAACTPPFNLVLYETRNQPADGAVRLLADAL
;
A
#
# COMPACT_ATOMS: atom_id res chain seq x y z
N MET A 1 12.60 -3.76 9.59
CA MET A 1 11.41 -3.12 8.98
C MET A 1 11.75 -1.75 8.42
N ARG A 2 11.17 -1.38 7.27
CA ARG A 2 11.33 -0.03 6.69
C ARG A 2 10.08 0.41 5.93
N VAL A 3 9.81 1.71 5.93
CA VAL A 3 8.78 2.30 5.05
C VAL A 3 9.39 2.54 3.67
N LYS A 4 8.68 2.12 2.63
CA LYS A 4 9.01 2.43 1.24
C LYS A 4 7.83 3.20 0.62
N ARG A 5 8.09 4.44 0.18
CA ARG A 5 7.19 5.19 -0.70
C ARG A 5 7.50 4.87 -2.15
N TYR A 6 6.48 4.97 -3.00
CA TYR A 6 6.54 4.69 -4.42
C TYR A 6 6.07 5.91 -5.18
N ASP A 7 6.75 6.21 -6.28
CA ASP A 7 6.53 7.45 -7.06
C ASP A 7 5.54 7.24 -8.22
N SER A 8 5.06 6.01 -8.43
CA SER A 8 4.11 5.68 -9.48
C SER A 8 3.24 4.50 -9.12
N THR A 9 2.02 4.45 -9.68
CA THR A 9 1.13 3.30 -9.44
C THR A 9 1.70 2.01 -9.99
N GLN A 10 2.53 2.06 -11.04
CA GLN A 10 3.22 0.90 -11.59
C GLN A 10 4.22 0.31 -10.60
N THR A 11 5.13 1.11 -10.06
CA THR A 11 6.12 0.59 -9.10
C THR A 11 5.49 0.15 -7.79
N PHE A 12 4.40 0.81 -7.39
CA PHE A 12 3.60 0.37 -6.26
C PHE A 12 2.92 -0.96 -6.53
N ARG A 13 2.27 -1.12 -7.71
CA ARG A 13 1.66 -2.37 -8.16
C ARG A 13 2.62 -3.52 -8.06
N ASP A 14 3.79 -3.40 -8.69
CA ASP A 14 4.77 -4.48 -8.79
C ASP A 14 5.19 -4.99 -7.40
N ALA A 15 5.14 -4.13 -6.37
CA ALA A 15 5.49 -4.49 -5.01
C ALA A 15 4.36 -5.15 -4.22
N VAL A 16 3.10 -4.77 -4.43
CA VAL A 16 1.98 -5.18 -3.54
C VAL A 16 0.92 -6.04 -4.23
N TRP A 17 1.01 -6.25 -5.55
CA TRP A 17 -0.04 -6.89 -6.35
C TRP A 17 -0.43 -8.27 -5.84
N GLU A 18 0.54 -9.18 -5.72
CA GLU A 18 0.30 -10.55 -5.26
C GLU A 18 -0.26 -10.57 -3.84
N VAL A 19 0.25 -9.71 -2.96
CA VAL A 19 -0.20 -9.57 -1.56
C VAL A 19 -1.66 -9.12 -1.49
N LEU A 20 -2.06 -8.14 -2.29
CA LEU A 20 -3.45 -7.67 -2.30
C LEU A 20 -4.41 -8.73 -2.85
N LEU A 21 -3.98 -9.51 -3.85
CA LEU A 21 -4.80 -10.55 -4.47
C LEU A 21 -5.09 -11.73 -3.53
N GLU A 22 -4.25 -11.98 -2.51
CA GLU A 22 -4.53 -13.02 -1.50
C GLU A 22 -5.88 -12.80 -0.78
N ASN A 23 -6.35 -11.54 -0.67
CA ASN A 23 -7.65 -11.17 -0.11
C ASN A 23 -8.37 -10.14 -1.00
N GLU A 24 -8.50 -10.46 -2.30
CA GLU A 24 -9.00 -9.56 -3.35
C GLU A 24 -10.27 -8.80 -2.98
N VAL A 25 -11.29 -9.48 -2.44
CA VAL A 25 -12.59 -8.86 -2.11
C VAL A 25 -12.44 -7.73 -1.08
N GLN A 26 -11.54 -7.89 -0.10
CA GLN A 26 -11.26 -6.86 0.91
C GLN A 26 -10.38 -5.74 0.35
N ASN A 27 -9.50 -6.10 -0.59
CA ASN A 27 -8.53 -5.23 -1.22
C ASN A 27 -9.05 -4.58 -2.51
N ASN A 28 -10.36 -4.58 -2.74
CA ASN A 28 -10.94 -4.07 -3.98
C ASN A 28 -10.62 -2.59 -4.25
N LEU A 29 -10.57 -1.75 -3.21
CA LEU A 29 -10.19 -0.34 -3.30
C LEU A 29 -8.73 -0.21 -3.71
N PRO A 30 -7.74 -0.81 -2.98
CA PRO A 30 -6.36 -0.68 -3.38
C PRO A 30 -6.07 -1.27 -4.77
N ILE A 31 -6.67 -2.40 -5.10
CA ILE A 31 -6.57 -3.01 -6.43
C ILE A 31 -7.18 -2.10 -7.51
N GLY A 32 -8.33 -1.49 -7.21
CA GLY A 32 -9.06 -0.62 -8.11
C GLY A 32 -8.24 0.59 -8.56
N PHE A 33 -7.55 1.28 -7.66
CA PHE A 33 -6.76 2.45 -8.04
C PHE A 33 -5.50 2.04 -8.82
N ILE A 34 -4.82 0.97 -8.41
CA ILE A 34 -3.61 0.47 -9.06
C ILE A 34 -3.87 0.12 -10.54
N LYS A 35 -5.04 -0.47 -10.83
CA LYS A 35 -5.41 -0.85 -12.21
C LYS A 35 -5.88 0.32 -13.06
N ASN A 36 -6.37 1.39 -12.44
CA ASN A 36 -7.11 2.46 -13.11
C ASN A 36 -6.39 3.81 -13.03
N GLU A 37 -5.06 3.85 -13.08
CA GLU A 37 -4.34 5.10 -13.32
C GLU A 37 -4.67 5.62 -14.73
N ARG A 38 -5.67 6.52 -14.82
CA ARG A 38 -6.21 7.06 -16.08
C ARG A 38 -5.45 8.31 -16.55
N GLY A 39 -4.12 8.33 -16.37
CA GLY A 39 -3.31 9.53 -16.60
C GLY A 39 -3.64 10.68 -15.63
N LEU A 40 -4.09 10.33 -14.43
CA LEU A 40 -4.32 11.28 -13.35
C LEU A 40 -2.97 11.74 -12.77
N ASP A 41 -2.93 12.97 -12.27
CA ASP A 41 -1.80 13.42 -11.45
C ASP A 41 -1.83 12.68 -10.12
N THR A 42 -0.77 11.90 -9.86
CA THR A 42 -0.62 11.07 -8.66
C THR A 42 0.36 11.67 -7.65
N SER A 43 0.83 12.90 -7.88
CA SER A 43 1.86 13.55 -7.05
C SER A 43 1.49 13.65 -5.56
N ASP A 44 0.20 13.83 -5.26
CA ASP A 44 -0.31 13.94 -3.89
C ASP A 44 -0.78 12.59 -3.31
N TRP A 45 -0.65 11.50 -4.06
CA TRP A 45 -1.10 10.19 -3.60
C TRP A 45 -0.09 9.60 -2.62
N LEU A 46 -0.60 8.99 -1.54
CA LEU A 46 0.22 8.12 -0.73
C LEU A 46 0.21 6.73 -1.36
N MET A 47 1.38 6.27 -1.77
CA MET A 47 1.61 4.89 -2.20
C MET A 47 2.79 4.38 -1.39
N ALA A 48 2.53 3.54 -0.39
CA ALA A 48 3.56 3.09 0.53
C ALA A 48 3.37 1.64 0.98
N ALA A 49 4.48 1.00 1.34
CA ALA A 49 4.48 -0.30 1.99
C ALA A 49 5.48 -0.29 3.15
N VAL A 50 5.18 -1.03 4.21
CA VAL A 50 6.16 -1.39 5.23
C VAL A 50 6.70 -2.77 4.89
N LEU A 51 8.01 -2.85 4.76
CA LEU A 51 8.72 -4.07 4.38
C LEU A 51 9.42 -4.66 5.61
N ASP A 52 9.47 -6.00 5.70
CA ASP A 52 10.38 -6.71 6.59
C ASP A 52 11.84 -6.61 6.11
N ASP A 53 12.75 -7.30 6.80
CA ASP A 53 14.18 -7.25 6.50
C ASP A 53 14.55 -8.06 5.24
N ASP A 54 13.70 -9.02 4.84
CA ASP A 54 13.84 -9.83 3.62
C ASP A 54 13.14 -9.19 2.40
N GLY A 55 12.44 -8.07 2.61
CA GLY A 55 11.71 -7.33 1.58
C GLY A 55 10.25 -7.77 1.39
N GLY A 56 9.75 -8.67 2.23
CA GLY A 56 8.34 -9.03 2.29
C GLY A 56 7.48 -7.86 2.76
N VAL A 57 6.26 -7.75 2.24
CA VAL A 57 5.31 -6.69 2.61
C VAL A 57 4.58 -7.09 3.89
N LEU A 58 4.66 -6.27 4.93
CA LEU A 58 3.92 -6.43 6.18
C LEU A 58 2.62 -5.60 6.19
N LEU A 59 2.68 -4.39 5.64
CA LEU A 59 1.57 -3.45 5.58
C LEU A 59 1.57 -2.73 4.24
N THR A 60 0.44 -2.72 3.55
CA THR A 60 0.20 -1.90 2.36
C THR A 60 -0.61 -0.68 2.77
N ALA A 61 -0.20 0.51 2.31
CA ALA A 61 -0.89 1.77 2.59
C ALA A 61 -1.11 2.55 1.30
N ALA A 62 -2.33 3.03 1.11
CA ALA A 62 -2.67 3.83 -0.05
C ALA A 62 -3.65 4.94 0.29
N CYS A 63 -3.47 6.10 -0.34
CA CYS A 63 -4.41 7.22 -0.25
C CYS A 63 -4.45 7.91 -1.60
N THR A 64 -5.65 8.09 -2.14
CA THR A 64 -5.90 8.93 -3.30
C THR A 64 -6.73 10.14 -2.82
N PRO A 65 -6.10 11.25 -2.39
CA PRO A 65 -6.85 12.39 -1.89
C PRO A 65 -7.95 12.83 -2.86
N PRO A 66 -9.15 13.21 -2.35
CA PRO A 66 -9.50 13.44 -0.94
C PRO A 66 -9.99 12.19 -0.19
N PHE A 67 -9.88 10.99 -0.76
CA PHE A 67 -10.39 9.76 -0.13
C PHE A 67 -9.54 9.32 1.06
N ASN A 68 -10.14 8.51 1.94
CA ASN A 68 -9.47 8.04 3.16
C ASN A 68 -8.23 7.18 2.84
N LEU A 69 -7.25 7.22 3.76
CA LEU A 69 -6.18 6.24 3.80
C LEU A 69 -6.77 4.83 3.97
N VAL A 70 -6.37 3.92 3.09
CA VAL A 70 -6.63 2.48 3.21
C VAL A 70 -5.36 1.76 3.62
N LEU A 71 -5.51 0.83 4.56
CA LEU A 71 -4.44 -0.02 5.06
C LEU A 71 -4.82 -1.48 4.88
N TYR A 72 -3.85 -2.30 4.53
CA TYR A 72 -4.00 -3.75 4.50
C TYR A 72 -2.79 -4.41 5.15
N GLU A 73 -3.03 -5.09 6.26
CA GLU A 73 -2.04 -5.96 6.89
C GLU A 73 -2.00 -7.30 6.15
N THR A 74 -0.82 -7.72 5.73
CA THR A 74 -0.67 -8.91 4.88
C THR A 74 -1.32 -10.13 5.52
N ARG A 75 -2.20 -10.80 4.77
CA ARG A 75 -3.00 -11.95 5.21
C ARG A 75 -3.91 -11.68 6.40
N ASN A 76 -4.26 -10.41 6.65
CA ASN A 76 -4.99 -9.99 7.85
C ASN A 76 -4.28 -10.42 9.16
N GLN A 77 -2.95 -10.51 9.14
CA GLN A 77 -2.15 -10.78 10.33
C GLN A 77 -1.75 -9.45 10.98
N PRO A 78 -2.11 -9.22 12.26
CA PRO A 78 -1.75 -7.98 12.95
C PRO A 78 -0.24 -7.70 12.92
N ALA A 79 0.11 -6.46 12.60
CA ALA A 79 1.47 -5.96 12.44
C ALA A 79 1.58 -4.56 13.07
N ASP A 80 1.23 -4.43 14.36
CA ASP A 80 1.23 -3.16 15.11
C ASP A 80 2.53 -2.35 14.94
N GLY A 81 3.67 -3.05 14.91
CA GLY A 81 4.98 -2.43 14.68
C GLY A 81 5.10 -1.76 13.31
N ALA A 82 4.52 -2.35 12.26
CA ALA A 82 4.47 -1.78 10.93
C ALA A 82 3.52 -0.58 10.87
N VAL A 83 2.34 -0.67 11.51
CA VAL A 83 1.39 0.44 11.59
C VAL A 83 2.02 1.64 12.30
N ARG A 84 2.68 1.42 13.45
CA ARG A 84 3.37 2.47 14.19
C ARG A 84 4.50 3.09 13.38
N LEU A 85 5.31 2.25 12.72
CA LEU A 85 6.41 2.73 11.88
C LEU A 85 5.92 3.58 10.70
N LEU A 86 4.79 3.20 10.08
CA LEU A 86 4.17 4.02 9.05
C LEU A 86 3.71 5.36 9.63
N ALA A 87 3.00 5.35 10.75
CA ALA A 87 2.48 6.56 11.39
C ALA A 87 3.58 7.56 11.77
N ASP A 88 4.74 7.09 12.23
CA ASP A 88 5.90 7.94 12.57
C ASP A 88 6.60 8.52 11.32
N ALA A 89 6.36 7.96 10.13
CA ALA A 89 7.01 8.34 8.88
C ALA A 89 6.13 9.13 7.91
N LEU A 90 4.83 9.26 8.19
CA LEU A 90 3.88 10.06 7.43
C LEU A 90 3.91 11.52 7.88
#